data_AF-A0A1Y2FAE7-F1
#
_entry.id   AF-A0A1Y2FAE7-F1
#
_cell.length_a   1.000
_cell.length_b   1.000
_cell.length_c   1.000
_cell.angle_alpha   90.00
_cell.angle_beta   90.00
_cell.angle_gamma   90.00
#
_symmetry.space_group_name_H-M   'P 1'
#
loop_
_entity.id
_entity.type
_entity.pdbx_description
1 polymer ?
#
loop_
_entity_poly.entity_id
_entity_poly.type
_entity_poly.pdbx_seq_one_letter_code
_entity_poly.pdbx_strand_id
1 'polypeptide(L)'
;MRTALLTRLLFLSVLQHLCSALSLTCLEYPYPHNPRISIQVDCSPLQTQPQAQKAAAALPSASSRSSGARSSALASATISLISQASLAPIADGLRSPVSSILQEPALPAPVANQDATNRFVFDISCPASYGAANCADANATLYLAGGLISNILQLSAPILVNATLTSFCSTLGICDEGGTITSLAAASPARNIPLVDDDGIVRYYPQAVVKQMASYFPQQPQLGAYDINLNVNAQASFYFSGRAAGRPAPAAIKSTQTDFFFVVMHELMHGLGFTSSYEDYFHPSSPSTVTPNVRIFVTESNGKQGLEFAGFSEYAFDRFVQVNGTLLTGSTVANMNTRLFAETSGRLFANETDLATYFTTQSPVADVARRLAQSFVKRYTTTLALLPGILSNRTSSNSTANLVLETGIVPFSAGSSVSHVAADLYDRTPDFLMRFEVVKGATLQSYITSAVQAAQGSANAARVASDAAIYGALGPGLRAVLAGIGYRVRGGVGSLQPIVNTAVVTTSMPVNGATATGSAVSGGAVPATTGRVTASGATATVASSWTFLGWLLFLSSMAI
;
A
#
# COMPACT_ATOMS: atom_id res chain seq x y z
N MET A 1 -18.40 -52.38 15.08
CA MET A 1 -18.98 -51.23 14.32
C MET A 1 -18.89 -49.89 15.05
N ARG A 2 -19.11 -49.80 16.38
CA ARG A 2 -19.00 -48.52 17.12
C ARG A 2 -17.57 -47.98 17.27
N THR A 3 -16.56 -48.84 17.33
CA THR A 3 -15.15 -48.44 17.44
C THR A 3 -14.61 -47.83 16.14
N ALA A 4 -14.94 -48.37 14.97
CA ALA A 4 -14.50 -47.83 13.68
C ALA A 4 -15.11 -46.45 13.33
N LEU A 5 -16.30 -46.14 13.86
CA LEU A 5 -16.94 -44.83 13.69
C LEU A 5 -16.26 -43.76 14.55
N LEU A 6 -15.85 -44.12 15.77
CA LEU A 6 -15.11 -43.23 16.68
C LEU A 6 -13.72 -42.90 16.12
N THR A 7 -13.01 -43.88 15.55
CA THR A 7 -11.68 -43.64 14.97
C THR A 7 -11.75 -42.75 13.73
N ARG A 8 -12.81 -42.86 12.91
CA ARG A 8 -13.05 -41.97 11.77
C ARG A 8 -13.42 -40.54 12.18
N LEU A 9 -14.21 -40.37 13.24
CA LEU A 9 -14.57 -39.03 13.75
C LEU A 9 -13.37 -38.32 14.41
N LEU A 10 -12.52 -39.07 15.13
CA LEU A 10 -11.26 -38.55 15.66
C LEU A 10 -10.24 -38.24 14.54
N PHE A 11 -10.17 -39.05 13.48
CA PHE A 11 -9.33 -38.74 12.32
C PHE A 11 -9.83 -37.50 11.56
N LEU A 12 -11.15 -37.31 11.44
CA LEU A 12 -11.70 -36.09 10.83
C LEU A 12 -11.48 -34.85 11.70
N SER A 13 -11.62 -34.93 13.02
CA SER A 13 -11.38 -33.77 13.89
C SER A 13 -9.88 -33.42 13.98
N VAL A 14 -9.01 -34.43 13.91
CA VAL A 14 -7.56 -34.26 13.84
C VAL A 14 -7.12 -33.73 12.48
N LEU A 15 -7.75 -34.14 11.36
CA LEU A 15 -7.52 -33.49 10.05
C LEU A 15 -8.06 -32.06 10.00
N GLN A 16 -9.19 -31.77 10.65
CA GLN A 16 -9.74 -30.40 10.76
C GLN A 16 -8.91 -29.50 11.68
N HIS A 17 -8.08 -30.07 12.56
CA HIS A 17 -7.11 -29.31 13.38
C HIS A 17 -5.67 -29.34 12.80
N LEU A 18 -5.36 -30.25 11.88
CA LEU A 18 -4.09 -30.30 11.12
C LEU A 18 -4.16 -29.53 9.80
N CYS A 19 -5.36 -29.17 9.32
CA CYS A 19 -5.54 -27.97 8.49
C CYS A 19 -5.43 -26.72 9.37
N SER A 20 -4.29 -26.58 10.06
CA SER A 20 -3.80 -25.31 10.54
C SER A 20 -3.83 -24.36 9.35
N ALA A 21 -4.49 -23.22 9.51
CA ALA A 21 -4.64 -22.22 8.46
C ALA A 21 -3.29 -21.99 7.76
N LEU A 22 -3.24 -22.21 6.44
CA LEU A 22 -2.21 -21.61 5.61
C LEU A 22 -2.36 -20.10 5.78
N SER A 23 -1.61 -19.52 6.72
CA SER A 23 -1.58 -18.09 6.95
C SER A 23 -0.77 -17.48 5.82
N LEU A 24 -1.43 -16.72 4.96
CA LEU A 24 -0.73 -15.97 3.93
C LEU A 24 -0.36 -14.61 4.53
N THR A 25 0.93 -14.36 4.66
CA THR A 25 1.47 -13.06 5.10
C THR A 25 1.91 -12.26 3.88
N CYS A 26 1.48 -11.02 3.79
CA CYS A 26 2.17 -10.02 2.97
C CYS A 26 3.28 -9.39 3.81
N LEU A 27 4.42 -9.09 3.18
CA LEU A 27 5.46 -8.28 3.79
C LEU A 27 5.18 -6.81 3.44
N GLU A 28 5.07 -5.93 4.42
CA GLU A 28 5.00 -4.49 4.19
C GLU A 28 6.22 -3.83 4.80
N TYR A 29 6.87 -2.90 4.10
CA TYR A 29 8.02 -2.16 4.60
C TYR A 29 7.63 -0.71 4.86
N PRO A 30 6.96 -0.40 5.98
CA PRO A 30 6.43 0.93 6.24
C PRO A 30 7.50 1.95 6.60
N TYR A 31 8.77 1.53 6.75
CA TYR A 31 9.87 2.40 7.17
C TYR A 31 10.85 2.66 6.01
N PRO A 32 10.78 3.84 5.39
CA PRO A 32 11.57 4.10 4.19
C PRO A 32 13.07 4.18 4.40
N HIS A 33 13.50 4.46 5.63
CA HIS A 33 14.91 4.57 6.02
C HIS A 33 15.44 3.33 6.76
N ASN A 34 14.59 2.33 7.02
CA ASN A 34 15.04 1.04 7.53
C ASN A 34 14.31 -0.11 6.83
N PRO A 35 14.75 -0.48 5.62
CA PRO A 35 14.22 -1.59 4.85
C PRO A 35 14.31 -2.97 5.55
N ARG A 36 14.97 -3.08 6.71
CA ARG A 36 15.04 -4.33 7.47
C ARG A 36 13.83 -4.57 8.37
N ILE A 37 12.93 -3.59 8.49
CA ILE A 37 11.73 -3.70 9.31
C ILE A 37 10.55 -3.85 8.38
N SER A 38 10.17 -5.12 8.18
CA SER A 38 8.88 -5.47 7.62
C SER A 38 7.85 -5.62 8.75
N ILE A 39 6.64 -5.17 8.49
CA ILE A 39 5.46 -5.59 9.24
C ILE A 39 4.82 -6.70 8.43
N GLN A 40 4.51 -7.81 9.10
CA GLN A 40 3.67 -8.84 8.52
C GLN A 40 2.23 -8.35 8.53
N VAL A 41 1.65 -8.22 7.34
CA VAL A 41 0.23 -7.90 7.16
C VAL A 41 -0.50 -9.20 6.88
N ASP A 42 -1.61 -9.43 7.59
CA ASP A 42 -2.48 -10.55 7.28
C ASP A 42 -3.15 -10.32 5.93
N CYS A 43 -2.82 -11.19 4.98
CA CYS A 43 -3.34 -11.21 3.62
C CYS A 43 -4.09 -12.51 3.30
N SER A 44 -4.37 -13.32 4.34
CA SER A 44 -4.99 -14.63 4.21
C SER A 44 -6.29 -14.55 3.42
N PRO A 45 -6.53 -15.49 2.48
CA PRO A 45 -7.78 -15.54 1.74
C PRO A 45 -8.96 -15.63 2.72
N LEU A 46 -10.09 -15.03 2.35
CA LEU A 46 -11.30 -15.00 3.17
C LEU A 46 -11.68 -16.42 3.61
N GLN A 47 -11.66 -16.67 4.93
CA GLN A 47 -12.36 -17.81 5.48
C GLN A 47 -13.84 -17.49 5.45
N THR A 48 -14.59 -18.18 4.59
CA THR A 48 -16.05 -18.14 4.65
C THR A 48 -16.47 -18.81 5.96
N GLN A 49 -16.99 -18.04 6.93
CA GLN A 49 -17.66 -18.67 8.05
C GLN A 49 -18.91 -19.40 7.52
N PRO A 50 -19.11 -20.67 7.85
CA PRO A 50 -20.41 -21.28 7.70
C PRO A 50 -21.39 -20.46 8.54
N GLN A 51 -22.39 -19.86 7.91
CA GLN A 51 -23.46 -19.20 8.66
C GLN A 51 -24.05 -20.23 9.64
N ALA A 52 -23.94 -19.95 10.93
CA ALA A 52 -24.68 -20.69 11.94
C ALA A 52 -26.17 -20.44 11.69
N GLN A 53 -26.83 -21.38 11.01
CA GLN A 53 -28.28 -21.40 10.87
C GLN A 53 -28.90 -21.45 12.27
N LYS A 54 -29.44 -20.32 12.72
CA LYS A 54 -30.14 -20.19 13.98
C LYS A 54 -31.62 -20.51 13.75
N ALA A 55 -32.08 -21.51 14.50
CA ALA A 55 -33.45 -21.85 14.86
C ALA A 55 -34.37 -22.46 13.79
N ALA A 56 -34.44 -23.80 13.83
CA ALA A 56 -35.62 -24.56 13.47
C ALA A 56 -36.79 -24.23 14.42
N ALA A 57 -37.96 -23.93 13.84
CA ALA A 57 -39.25 -24.01 14.52
C ALA A 57 -40.05 -25.19 13.95
N ALA A 58 -40.78 -25.86 14.84
CA ALA A 58 -41.31 -27.21 14.71
C ALA A 58 -42.64 -27.33 13.93
N LEU A 59 -42.72 -28.38 13.07
CA LEU A 59 -43.82 -29.36 12.79
C LEU A 59 -45.26 -28.85 12.39
N PRO A 60 -46.14 -29.68 11.76
CA PRO A 60 -46.15 -31.15 11.74
C PRO A 60 -46.43 -31.90 10.40
N SER A 61 -46.04 -33.19 10.47
CA SER A 61 -46.46 -34.41 9.76
C SER A 61 -47.52 -34.36 8.64
N ALA A 62 -47.18 -35.00 7.51
CA ALA A 62 -48.09 -35.91 6.80
C ALA A 62 -47.30 -37.02 6.07
N SER A 63 -47.81 -38.24 6.20
CA SER A 63 -47.30 -39.50 5.70
C SER A 63 -47.59 -39.73 4.20
N SER A 64 -46.68 -40.39 3.47
CA SER A 64 -46.99 -41.62 2.70
C SER A 64 -45.78 -42.21 1.95
N ARG A 65 -45.55 -43.49 2.23
CA ARG A 65 -44.94 -44.60 1.44
C ARG A 65 -44.57 -44.32 -0.03
N SER A 66 -43.40 -44.80 -0.47
CA SER A 66 -43.26 -46.09 -1.19
C SER A 66 -41.83 -46.38 -1.72
N SER A 67 -41.29 -47.55 -1.33
CA SER A 67 -40.57 -48.59 -2.10
C SER A 67 -39.38 -48.30 -3.06
N GLY A 68 -38.28 -49.02 -2.79
CA GLY A 68 -37.43 -49.72 -3.77
C GLY A 68 -36.35 -48.87 -4.47
N ALA A 69 -35.12 -49.31 -4.74
CA ALA A 69 -34.51 -50.63 -4.71
C ALA A 69 -32.97 -50.48 -4.59
N ARG A 70 -32.34 -51.57 -4.14
CA ARG A 70 -30.89 -51.76 -4.08
C ARG A 70 -30.27 -51.86 -5.48
N SER A 71 -29.07 -51.32 -5.65
CA SER A 71 -28.04 -51.99 -6.45
C SER A 71 -26.64 -51.60 -5.97
N SER A 72 -25.89 -52.66 -5.67
CA SER A 72 -24.48 -52.71 -5.34
C SER A 72 -23.63 -52.71 -6.61
N ALA A 73 -22.56 -51.93 -6.63
CA ALA A 73 -21.44 -52.17 -7.52
C ALA A 73 -20.13 -51.83 -6.81
N LEU A 74 -19.32 -52.87 -6.56
CA LEU A 74 -17.90 -52.77 -6.30
C LEU A 74 -17.20 -52.30 -7.59
N ALA A 75 -16.27 -51.35 -7.48
CA ALA A 75 -15.17 -51.20 -8.44
C ALA A 75 -13.91 -50.73 -7.69
N SER A 76 -12.83 -51.45 -7.95
CA SER A 76 -11.49 -51.27 -7.37
C SER A 76 -10.77 -50.03 -7.89
N ALA A 77 -9.94 -49.50 -6.99
CA ALA A 77 -8.61 -48.92 -7.20
C ALA A 77 -8.44 -47.80 -8.24
N THR A 78 -8.13 -46.60 -7.74
CA THR A 78 -6.89 -45.90 -8.14
C THR A 78 -6.49 -44.90 -7.07
N ILE A 79 -5.27 -45.05 -6.55
CA ILE A 79 -4.56 -44.04 -5.78
C ILE A 79 -4.26 -42.90 -6.77
N SER A 80 -4.98 -41.79 -6.65
CA SER A 80 -4.64 -40.56 -7.36
C SER A 80 -4.14 -39.55 -6.36
N LEU A 81 -2.85 -39.23 -6.51
CA LEU A 81 -2.15 -38.21 -5.75
C LEU A 81 -2.93 -36.90 -5.77
N ILE A 82 -2.94 -36.25 -4.61
CA ILE A 82 -3.27 -34.85 -4.43
C ILE A 82 -2.22 -34.05 -5.20
N SER A 83 -2.53 -33.69 -6.44
CA SER A 83 -1.79 -32.74 -7.25
C SER A 83 -2.79 -32.08 -8.18
N GLN A 84 -3.46 -31.07 -7.65
CA GLN A 84 -4.21 -30.05 -8.39
C GLN A 84 -4.64 -28.94 -7.42
N ALA A 85 -3.64 -28.31 -6.79
CA ALA A 85 -3.74 -26.89 -6.47
C ALA A 85 -3.16 -26.08 -7.65
N SER A 86 -3.55 -26.45 -8.88
CA SER A 86 -3.44 -25.52 -10.00
C SER A 86 -4.45 -24.43 -9.74
N LEU A 87 -4.02 -23.17 -9.77
CA LEU A 87 -4.86 -21.98 -9.80
C LEU A 87 -5.92 -22.14 -10.90
N ALA A 88 -7.06 -22.73 -10.55
CA ALA A 88 -8.29 -22.44 -11.26
C ALA A 88 -8.47 -20.91 -11.19
N PRO A 89 -8.95 -20.26 -12.26
CA PRO A 89 -9.30 -18.86 -12.18
C PRO A 89 -10.24 -18.73 -10.97
N ILE A 90 -9.93 -17.82 -10.04
CA ILE A 90 -10.76 -17.51 -8.90
C ILE A 90 -12.05 -16.90 -9.46
N ALA A 91 -12.96 -17.73 -9.97
CA ALA A 91 -14.21 -17.33 -10.59
C ALA A 91 -15.21 -16.82 -9.54
N ASP A 92 -14.96 -17.11 -8.26
CA ASP A 92 -15.79 -16.72 -7.11
C ASP A 92 -15.07 -15.75 -6.14
N GLY A 93 -14.12 -14.97 -6.64
CA GLY A 93 -13.44 -13.95 -5.84
C GLY A 93 -14.40 -12.81 -5.50
N LEU A 94 -14.34 -12.28 -4.27
CA LEU A 94 -15.14 -11.12 -3.89
C LEU A 94 -14.78 -9.94 -4.79
N ARG A 95 -15.75 -9.45 -5.57
CA ARG A 95 -15.53 -8.37 -6.53
C ARG A 95 -15.52 -7.01 -5.84
N SER A 96 -14.62 -6.15 -6.26
CA SER A 96 -14.56 -4.75 -5.82
C SER A 96 -15.79 -3.99 -6.33
N PRO A 97 -16.55 -3.32 -5.46
CA PRO A 97 -17.71 -2.51 -5.85
C PRO A 97 -17.33 -1.08 -6.26
N VAL A 98 -16.03 -0.77 -6.39
CA VAL A 98 -15.52 0.58 -6.68
C VAL A 98 -16.19 1.22 -7.89
N SER A 99 -16.37 0.47 -8.99
CA SER A 99 -17.04 0.99 -10.19
C SER A 99 -18.50 1.40 -9.93
N SER A 100 -19.21 0.66 -9.08
CA SER A 100 -20.57 0.99 -8.64
C SER A 100 -20.58 2.20 -7.69
N ILE A 101 -19.66 2.24 -6.73
CA ILE A 101 -19.52 3.36 -5.77
C ILE A 101 -19.28 4.67 -6.50
N LEU A 102 -18.42 4.65 -7.52
CA LEU A 102 -18.07 5.84 -8.28
C LEU A 102 -19.19 6.32 -9.23
N GLN A 103 -20.18 5.48 -9.52
CA GLN A 103 -21.40 5.86 -10.23
C GLN A 103 -22.46 6.48 -9.31
N GLU A 104 -22.28 6.44 -7.99
CA GLU A 104 -23.23 7.05 -7.08
C GLU A 104 -23.25 8.57 -7.19
N PRO A 105 -24.40 9.21 -6.91
CA PRO A 105 -24.48 10.66 -6.86
C PRO A 105 -23.45 11.26 -5.90
N ALA A 106 -22.87 12.39 -6.32
CA ALA A 106 -21.98 13.16 -5.47
C ALA A 106 -22.73 13.59 -4.20
N LEU A 107 -22.11 13.36 -3.06
CA LEU A 107 -22.60 13.85 -1.78
C LEU A 107 -22.45 15.36 -1.70
N PRO A 108 -23.26 16.06 -0.88
CA PRO A 108 -23.02 17.47 -0.56
C PRO A 108 -21.60 17.68 -0.04
N ALA A 109 -21.02 18.83 -0.35
CA ALA A 109 -19.73 19.23 0.21
C ALA A 109 -19.79 19.25 1.75
N PRO A 110 -18.67 18.98 2.43
CA PRO A 110 -18.56 19.19 3.88
C PRO A 110 -19.00 20.61 4.23
N VAL A 111 -19.79 20.76 5.29
CA VAL A 111 -20.07 22.08 5.84
C VAL A 111 -18.88 22.47 6.70
N ALA A 112 -18.21 23.56 6.35
CA ALA A 112 -17.11 24.09 7.13
C ALA A 112 -17.61 24.41 8.56
N ASN A 113 -16.85 23.98 9.57
CA ASN A 113 -17.15 24.19 10.99
C ASN A 113 -18.44 23.53 11.52
N GLN A 114 -18.97 22.49 10.86
CA GLN A 114 -19.90 21.57 11.52
C GLN A 114 -19.16 20.37 12.09
N ASP A 115 -19.48 20.03 13.33
CA ASP A 115 -18.99 18.82 14.01
C ASP A 115 -19.62 17.58 13.35
N ALA A 116 -18.99 17.11 12.28
CA ALA A 116 -19.20 15.73 11.85
C ALA A 116 -18.78 14.83 13.02
N THR A 117 -19.63 13.87 13.38
CA THR A 117 -19.28 12.85 14.37
C THR A 117 -17.97 12.20 13.95
N ASN A 118 -16.92 12.36 14.76
CA ASN A 118 -15.64 11.74 14.50
C ASN A 118 -15.83 10.22 14.43
N ARG A 119 -15.48 9.63 13.28
CA ARG A 119 -15.58 8.20 13.02
C ARG A 119 -14.24 7.49 13.21
N PHE A 120 -13.17 8.19 13.56
CA PHE A 120 -11.93 7.56 13.97
C PHE A 120 -11.94 7.30 15.47
N VAL A 121 -11.57 6.09 15.85
CA VAL A 121 -11.40 5.67 17.25
C VAL A 121 -9.94 5.27 17.41
N PHE A 122 -9.23 6.00 18.25
CA PHE A 122 -7.82 5.76 18.52
C PHE A 122 -7.66 4.98 19.82
N ASP A 123 -7.04 3.81 19.73
CA ASP A 123 -6.49 3.10 20.87
C ASP A 123 -5.01 3.49 21.00
N ILE A 124 -4.69 4.28 22.01
CA ILE A 124 -3.39 4.94 22.12
C ILE A 124 -2.55 4.28 23.21
N SER A 125 -1.45 3.66 22.81
CA SER A 125 -0.37 3.24 23.70
C SER A 125 0.69 4.32 23.77
N CYS A 126 0.99 4.79 24.98
CA CYS A 126 1.86 5.93 25.20
C CYS A 126 2.66 5.76 26.49
N PRO A 127 4.00 5.63 26.41
CA PRO A 127 4.83 5.35 27.57
C PRO A 127 4.95 6.57 28.46
N ALA A 128 5.04 6.34 29.76
CA ALA A 128 5.20 7.40 30.76
C ALA A 128 6.42 8.31 30.47
N SER A 129 7.47 7.76 29.84
CA SER A 129 8.68 8.49 29.43
C SER A 129 8.43 9.59 28.39
N TYR A 130 7.34 9.52 27.61
CA TYR A 130 6.96 10.58 26.67
C TYR A 130 6.34 11.80 27.37
N GLY A 131 5.87 11.61 28.61
CA GLY A 131 5.24 12.64 29.43
C GLY A 131 3.74 12.76 29.19
N ALA A 132 2.96 12.76 30.29
CA ALA A 132 1.49 12.81 30.25
C ALA A 132 0.94 14.00 29.45
N ALA A 133 1.62 15.15 29.51
CA ALA A 133 1.25 16.36 28.79
C ALA A 133 1.35 16.19 27.25
N ASN A 134 2.48 15.67 26.76
CA ASN A 134 2.66 15.41 25.33
C ASN A 134 1.71 14.32 24.85
N CYS A 135 1.46 13.32 25.68
CA CYS A 135 0.51 12.26 25.40
C CYS A 135 -0.93 12.78 25.21
N ALA A 136 -1.37 13.69 26.09
CA ALA A 136 -2.68 14.31 25.99
C ALA A 136 -2.80 15.19 24.73
N ASP A 137 -1.75 15.92 24.37
CA ASP A 137 -1.73 16.74 23.15
C ASP A 137 -1.72 15.88 21.88
N ALA A 138 -0.98 14.77 21.89
CA ALA A 138 -0.96 13.82 20.79
C ALA A 138 -2.35 13.19 20.60
N ASN A 139 -3.00 12.78 21.69
CA ASN A 139 -4.37 12.29 21.67
C ASN A 139 -5.33 13.33 21.09
N ALA A 140 -5.29 14.57 21.57
CA ALA A 140 -6.13 15.65 21.05
C ALA A 140 -5.90 15.90 19.54
N THR A 141 -4.64 15.85 19.09
CA THR A 141 -4.29 16.02 17.68
C THR A 141 -4.80 14.86 16.81
N LEU A 142 -4.70 13.62 17.29
CA LEU A 142 -5.25 12.43 16.63
C LEU A 142 -6.77 12.55 16.47
N TYR A 143 -7.48 12.93 17.55
CA TYR A 143 -8.93 13.17 17.49
C TYR A 143 -9.29 14.28 16.50
N LEU A 144 -8.54 15.38 16.46
CA LEU A 144 -8.76 16.45 15.49
C LEU A 144 -8.60 15.96 14.04
N ALA A 145 -7.52 15.21 13.76
CA ALA A 145 -7.26 14.63 12.45
C ALA A 145 -8.40 13.69 12.01
N GLY A 146 -8.79 12.77 12.89
CA GLY A 146 -9.91 11.86 12.64
C GLY A 146 -11.23 12.59 12.36
N GLY A 147 -11.52 13.66 13.09
CA GLY A 147 -12.71 14.48 12.90
C GLY A 147 -12.73 15.16 11.52
N LEU A 148 -11.61 15.73 11.10
CA LEU A 148 -11.48 16.38 9.78
C LEU A 148 -11.63 15.38 8.63
N ILE A 149 -10.99 14.22 8.73
CA ILE A 149 -11.14 13.17 7.72
C ILE A 149 -12.59 12.67 7.69
N SER A 150 -13.23 12.49 8.86
CA SER A 150 -14.65 12.09 8.96
C SER A 150 -15.62 13.11 8.38
N ASN A 151 -15.25 14.39 8.35
CA ASN A 151 -16.05 15.42 7.71
C ASN A 151 -15.90 15.40 6.17
N ILE A 152 -14.81 14.86 5.64
CA ILE A 152 -14.52 14.81 4.20
C ILE A 152 -14.97 13.49 3.58
N LEU A 153 -14.78 12.38 4.29
CA LEU A 153 -15.18 11.04 3.84
C LEU A 153 -16.55 10.65 4.43
N GLN A 154 -17.41 10.03 3.63
CA GLN A 154 -18.60 9.37 4.15
C GLN A 154 -18.21 8.01 4.71
N LEU A 155 -18.03 7.96 6.03
CA LEU A 155 -17.73 6.74 6.75
C LEU A 155 -19.02 6.14 7.33
N SER A 156 -19.40 4.96 6.85
CA SER A 156 -20.56 4.19 7.32
C SER A 156 -20.25 3.42 8.60
N ALA A 157 -18.98 3.11 8.84
CA ALA A 157 -18.47 2.45 10.04
C ALA A 157 -17.24 3.18 10.61
N PRO A 158 -17.00 3.12 11.94
CA PRO A 158 -15.82 3.72 12.54
C PRO A 158 -14.51 3.12 12.01
N ILE A 159 -13.46 3.92 11.85
CA ILE A 159 -12.08 3.49 11.60
C ILE A 159 -11.35 3.35 12.93
N LEU A 160 -10.92 2.15 13.26
CA LEU A 160 -10.21 1.78 14.47
C LEU A 160 -8.71 1.85 14.21
N VAL A 161 -8.00 2.67 14.98
CA VAL A 161 -6.57 2.91 14.82
C VAL A 161 -5.83 2.43 16.06
N ASN A 162 -4.89 1.50 15.89
CA ASN A 162 -3.93 1.14 16.92
C ASN A 162 -2.73 2.08 16.84
N ALA A 163 -2.66 3.06 17.74
CA ALA A 163 -1.66 4.11 17.73
C ALA A 163 -0.65 3.91 18.87
N THR A 164 0.62 3.72 18.54
CA THR A 164 1.71 3.57 19.52
C THR A 164 2.69 4.72 19.40
N LEU A 165 2.85 5.48 20.48
CA LEU A 165 3.92 6.48 20.60
C LEU A 165 5.11 5.81 21.27
N THR A 166 6.21 5.59 20.55
CA THR A 166 7.37 4.92 21.13
C THR A 166 8.68 5.44 20.55
N SER A 167 9.78 5.23 21.26
CA SER A 167 11.11 5.55 20.75
C SER A 167 11.48 4.57 19.65
N PHE A 168 11.62 5.06 18.42
CA PHE A 168 12.00 4.23 17.29
C PHE A 168 13.41 3.66 17.48
N CYS A 169 14.34 4.43 18.04
CA CYS A 169 15.70 3.95 18.28
C CYS A 169 15.77 2.86 19.36
N SER A 170 15.25 3.13 20.56
CA SER A 170 15.38 2.19 21.67
C SER A 170 14.44 0.98 21.58
N THR A 171 13.27 1.13 20.93
CA THR A 171 12.26 0.05 20.86
C THR A 171 12.30 -0.70 19.54
N LEU A 172 12.52 -0.01 18.41
CA LEU A 172 12.50 -0.63 17.07
C LEU A 172 13.90 -0.79 16.46
N GLY A 173 14.96 -0.32 17.13
CA GLY A 173 16.31 -0.32 16.58
C GLY A 173 16.48 0.62 15.38
N ILE A 174 15.53 1.53 15.14
CA ILE A 174 15.58 2.55 14.09
C ILE A 174 16.18 3.80 14.71
N CYS A 175 17.50 3.84 14.74
CA CYS A 175 18.24 4.99 15.22
C CYS A 175 18.69 5.82 14.02
N ASP A 176 18.59 7.13 14.16
CA ASP A 176 19.14 8.01 13.16
C ASP A 176 20.65 8.10 13.29
N GLU A 177 21.38 7.85 12.20
CA GLU A 177 22.81 8.10 12.15
C GLU A 177 23.08 9.62 12.20
N GLY A 178 23.99 10.05 13.07
CA GLY A 178 24.40 11.46 13.17
C GLY A 178 23.40 12.40 13.87
N GLY A 179 22.38 11.89 14.57
CA GLY A 179 21.51 12.69 15.44
C GLY A 179 20.39 13.47 14.74
N THR A 180 20.10 13.17 13.46
CA THR A 180 19.01 13.81 12.70
C THR A 180 17.81 12.88 12.59
N ILE A 181 16.70 13.18 13.26
CA ILE A 181 15.48 12.35 13.15
C ILE A 181 14.97 12.30 11.71
N THR A 182 15.07 11.12 11.08
CA THR A 182 14.67 10.84 9.69
C THR A 182 13.26 10.26 9.61
N SER A 183 12.87 9.40 10.56
CA SER A 183 11.51 8.84 10.61
C SER A 183 10.72 9.38 11.82
N LEU A 184 9.66 10.13 11.53
CA LEU A 184 8.81 10.80 12.52
C LEU A 184 7.64 9.94 12.96
N ALA A 185 7.08 9.19 12.02
CA ALA A 185 5.99 8.25 12.23
C ALA A 185 5.95 7.29 11.03
N ALA A 186 5.10 6.28 11.12
CA ALA A 186 4.74 5.39 10.04
C ALA A 186 3.34 4.84 10.30
N ALA A 187 2.49 4.79 9.29
CA ALA A 187 1.24 4.06 9.36
C ALA A 187 1.01 3.17 8.14
N SER A 188 0.27 2.10 8.37
CA SER A 188 -0.14 1.20 7.31
C SER A 188 -1.50 0.53 7.61
N PRO A 189 -2.16 -0.03 6.59
CA PRO A 189 -3.34 -0.86 6.83
C PRO A 189 -2.99 -2.00 7.79
N ALA A 190 -3.78 -2.16 8.86
CA ALA A 190 -3.58 -3.29 9.77
C ALA A 190 -3.95 -4.65 9.13
N ARG A 191 -4.71 -4.62 8.03
CA ARG A 191 -5.05 -5.77 7.20
C ARG A 191 -5.41 -5.30 5.80
N ASN A 192 -5.06 -6.11 4.80
CA ASN A 192 -5.50 -5.95 3.43
C ASN A 192 -6.43 -7.11 3.02
N ILE A 193 -7.50 -6.80 2.30
CA ILE A 193 -8.47 -7.77 1.79
C ILE A 193 -8.30 -7.91 0.28
N PRO A 194 -8.11 -9.12 -0.26
CA PRO A 194 -8.01 -9.32 -1.70
C PRO A 194 -9.38 -9.20 -2.36
N LEU A 195 -9.53 -8.27 -3.31
CA LEU A 195 -10.73 -8.10 -4.12
C LEU A 195 -10.39 -8.20 -5.61
N VAL A 196 -11.30 -8.79 -6.40
CA VAL A 196 -11.20 -8.80 -7.86
C VAL A 196 -11.70 -7.46 -8.39
N ASP A 197 -10.83 -6.68 -9.03
CA ASP A 197 -11.18 -5.38 -9.59
C ASP A 197 -11.95 -5.49 -10.93
N ASP A 198 -12.36 -4.35 -11.49
CA ASP A 198 -13.09 -4.26 -12.76
C ASP A 198 -12.33 -4.81 -13.98
N ASP A 199 -10.99 -4.74 -13.96
CA ASP A 199 -10.10 -5.35 -14.95
C ASP A 199 -9.83 -6.85 -14.72
N GLY A 200 -10.48 -7.46 -13.72
CA GLY A 200 -10.34 -8.88 -13.39
C GLY A 200 -9.10 -9.22 -12.58
N ILE A 201 -8.32 -8.22 -12.14
CA ILE A 201 -7.08 -8.41 -11.39
C ILE A 201 -7.38 -8.38 -9.89
N VAL A 202 -6.76 -9.28 -9.14
CA VAL A 202 -6.87 -9.28 -7.68
C VAL A 202 -5.93 -8.22 -7.10
N ARG A 203 -6.51 -7.27 -6.36
CA ARG A 203 -5.76 -6.24 -5.62
C ARG A 203 -6.09 -6.30 -4.15
N TYR A 204 -5.12 -5.91 -3.34
CA TYR A 204 -5.26 -5.79 -1.90
C TYR A 204 -5.82 -4.40 -1.54
N TYR A 205 -7.01 -4.40 -0.96
CA TYR A 205 -7.68 -3.20 -0.48
C TYR A 205 -7.48 -3.09 1.04
N PRO A 206 -7.11 -1.92 1.58
CA PRO A 206 -7.10 -1.69 3.02
C PRO A 206 -8.45 -2.04 3.63
N GLN A 207 -8.47 -2.79 4.72
CA GLN A 207 -9.75 -3.15 5.35
C GLN A 207 -10.57 -1.90 5.75
N ALA A 208 -9.88 -0.78 6.04
CA ALA A 208 -10.47 0.52 6.33
C ALA A 208 -11.48 0.94 5.26
N VAL A 209 -11.14 0.75 3.97
CA VAL A 209 -12.03 1.07 2.84
C VAL A 209 -13.05 -0.02 2.59
N VAL A 210 -12.64 -1.29 2.67
CA VAL A 210 -13.52 -2.46 2.46
C VAL A 210 -14.69 -2.43 3.43
N LYS A 211 -14.45 -2.04 4.68
CA LYS A 211 -15.50 -1.89 5.69
C LYS A 211 -16.54 -0.83 5.32
N GLN A 212 -16.17 0.21 4.57
CA GLN A 212 -17.12 1.21 4.09
C GLN A 212 -17.99 0.69 2.94
N MET A 213 -17.57 -0.40 2.29
CA MET A 213 -18.25 -1.05 1.17
C MET A 213 -19.17 -2.19 1.61
N ALA A 214 -19.40 -2.37 2.92
CA ALA A 214 -20.14 -3.50 3.46
C ALA A 214 -21.50 -3.74 2.75
N SER A 215 -22.24 -2.68 2.41
CA SER A 215 -23.54 -2.80 1.73
C SER A 215 -23.51 -3.41 0.33
N TYR A 216 -22.34 -3.47 -0.33
CA TYR A 216 -22.21 -4.05 -1.67
C TYR A 216 -21.81 -5.52 -1.65
N PHE A 217 -21.40 -6.06 -0.50
CA PHE A 217 -20.97 -7.44 -0.39
C PHE A 217 -22.11 -8.36 0.04
N PRO A 218 -22.42 -9.43 -0.73
CA PRO A 218 -23.43 -10.40 -0.33
C PRO A 218 -23.00 -11.19 0.92
N GLN A 219 -21.70 -11.35 1.12
CA GLN A 219 -21.09 -11.92 2.31
C GLN A 219 -19.97 -11.01 2.77
N GLN A 220 -19.97 -10.67 4.06
CA GLN A 220 -18.99 -9.74 4.62
C GLN A 220 -17.60 -10.40 4.71
N PRO A 221 -16.54 -9.72 4.25
CA PRO A 221 -15.17 -10.08 4.58
C PRO A 221 -14.95 -10.23 6.08
N GLN A 222 -14.09 -11.18 6.48
CA GLN A 222 -13.59 -11.20 7.84
C GLN A 222 -12.62 -10.03 8.03
N LEU A 223 -12.92 -9.17 8.99
CA LEU A 223 -12.09 -8.01 9.33
C LEU A 223 -11.21 -8.30 10.56
N GLY A 224 -10.11 -7.57 10.69
CA GLY A 224 -9.27 -7.57 11.88
C GLY A 224 -9.85 -6.68 12.99
N ALA A 225 -9.15 -6.64 14.13
CA ALA A 225 -9.57 -5.82 15.28
C ALA A 225 -9.36 -4.31 15.07
N TYR A 226 -8.28 -3.93 14.38
CA TYR A 226 -7.95 -2.54 14.02
C TYR A 226 -7.89 -2.43 12.50
N ASP A 227 -8.17 -1.25 11.96
CA ASP A 227 -8.06 -0.97 10.52
C ASP A 227 -6.69 -0.42 10.13
N ILE A 228 -6.07 0.38 11.00
CA ILE A 228 -4.80 1.07 10.77
C ILE A 228 -3.88 0.82 11.97
N ASN A 229 -2.60 0.53 11.69
CA ASN A 229 -1.53 0.61 12.68
C ASN A 229 -0.78 1.93 12.46
N LEU A 230 -0.59 2.71 13.52
CA LEU A 230 0.14 3.97 13.51
C LEU A 230 1.24 3.93 14.58
N ASN A 231 2.49 4.10 14.17
CA ASN A 231 3.63 4.23 15.06
C ASN A 231 4.17 5.66 14.97
N VAL A 232 4.37 6.31 16.11
CA VAL A 232 4.89 7.68 16.19
C VAL A 232 6.20 7.66 16.97
N ASN A 233 7.22 8.30 16.43
CA ASN A 233 8.51 8.39 17.09
C ASN A 233 8.44 9.39 18.26
N ALA A 234 8.38 8.85 19.48
CA ALA A 234 8.33 9.61 20.72
C ALA A 234 9.58 10.48 20.97
N GLN A 235 10.67 10.29 20.22
CA GLN A 235 11.88 11.11 20.33
C GLN A 235 11.83 12.38 19.47
N ALA A 236 10.86 12.48 18.55
CA ALA A 236 10.74 13.63 17.68
C ALA A 236 10.30 14.90 18.44
N SER A 237 10.88 16.03 18.02
CA SER A 237 10.58 17.35 18.56
C SER A 237 9.27 17.88 17.95
N PHE A 238 8.15 17.43 18.48
CA PHE A 238 6.84 17.80 17.95
C PHE A 238 6.32 19.15 18.46
N TYR A 239 5.63 19.83 17.56
CA TYR A 239 4.75 20.96 17.83
C TYR A 239 3.30 20.48 17.75
N PHE A 240 2.50 20.80 18.77
CA PHE A 240 1.09 20.42 18.85
C PHE A 240 0.21 21.65 18.60
N SER A 241 -0.32 21.75 17.38
CA SER A 241 -1.31 22.76 16.99
C SER A 241 -2.67 22.50 17.67
N GLY A 242 -3.08 21.24 17.77
CA GLY A 242 -4.19 20.80 18.61
C GLY A 242 -3.70 20.51 20.03
N ARG A 243 -4.15 21.29 21.02
CA ARG A 243 -3.84 21.06 22.45
C ARG A 243 -5.00 20.38 23.14
N ALA A 244 -4.68 19.59 24.17
CA ALA A 244 -5.71 19.08 25.07
C ALA A 244 -6.48 20.23 25.73
N ALA A 245 -7.77 20.04 25.98
CA ALA A 245 -8.64 21.04 26.58
C ALA A 245 -8.06 21.57 27.90
N GLY A 246 -8.17 22.88 28.13
CA GLY A 246 -7.66 23.54 29.34
C GLY A 246 -6.15 23.84 29.32
N ARG A 247 -5.43 23.51 28.24
CA ARG A 247 -4.02 23.89 28.07
C ARG A 247 -3.89 25.21 27.31
N PRO A 248 -2.89 26.06 27.64
CA PRO A 248 -2.69 27.33 26.96
C PRO A 248 -2.38 27.10 25.47
N ALA A 249 -2.76 28.07 24.65
CA ALA A 249 -2.39 28.08 23.24
C ALA A 249 -0.86 27.91 23.10
N PRO A 250 -0.40 27.10 22.14
CA PRO A 250 1.04 26.92 21.95
C PRO A 250 1.69 28.24 21.52
N ALA A 251 2.91 28.49 21.99
CA ALA A 251 3.76 29.50 21.36
C ALA A 251 4.01 29.13 19.89
N ALA A 252 4.37 30.10 19.05
CA ALA A 252 4.68 29.84 17.65
C ALA A 252 5.66 28.66 17.48
N ILE A 253 5.43 27.83 16.45
CA ILE A 253 6.29 26.70 16.13
C ILE A 253 7.75 27.16 15.98
N LYS A 254 8.68 26.43 16.58
CA LYS A 254 10.11 26.71 16.45
C LYS A 254 10.67 26.10 15.16
N SER A 255 11.73 26.69 14.62
CA SER A 255 12.45 26.17 13.44
C SER A 255 13.00 24.74 13.61
N THR A 256 13.10 24.25 14.85
CA THR A 256 13.57 22.89 15.16
C THR A 256 12.44 21.89 15.41
N GLN A 257 11.18 22.34 15.41
CA GLN A 257 10.02 21.50 15.67
C GLN A 257 9.30 21.11 14.38
N THR A 258 8.69 19.93 14.39
CA THR A 258 7.80 19.46 13.32
C THR A 258 6.35 19.51 13.79
N ASP A 259 5.43 19.99 12.95
CA ASP A 259 4.00 19.98 13.28
C ASP A 259 3.46 18.54 13.33
N PHE A 260 3.06 18.11 14.52
CA PHE A 260 2.51 16.77 14.75
C PHE A 260 1.21 16.55 13.97
N PHE A 261 0.43 17.61 13.77
CA PHE A 261 -0.83 17.50 13.05
C PHE A 261 -0.62 17.22 11.56
N PHE A 262 0.42 17.80 10.96
CA PHE A 262 0.84 17.44 9.59
C PHE A 262 1.19 15.97 9.52
N VAL A 263 2.04 15.49 10.43
CA VAL A 263 2.53 14.11 10.44
C VAL A 263 1.37 13.13 10.59
N VAL A 264 0.48 13.32 11.55
CA VAL A 264 -0.68 12.43 11.73
C VAL A 264 -1.60 12.43 10.51
N MET A 265 -1.88 13.61 9.93
CA MET A 265 -2.72 13.68 8.72
C MET A 265 -2.09 12.91 7.56
N HIS A 266 -0.77 13.04 7.37
CA HIS A 266 -0.01 12.33 6.35
C HIS A 266 -0.05 10.81 6.58
N GLU A 267 0.31 10.34 7.78
CA GLU A 267 0.34 8.91 8.09
C GLU A 267 -1.04 8.26 7.97
N LEU A 268 -2.11 8.93 8.42
CA LEU A 268 -3.45 8.39 8.28
C LEU A 268 -3.84 8.17 6.81
N MET A 269 -3.32 8.95 5.86
CA MET A 269 -3.56 8.69 4.44
C MET A 269 -2.88 7.41 3.95
N HIS A 270 -1.67 7.10 4.43
CA HIS A 270 -1.04 5.80 4.19
C HIS A 270 -1.89 4.65 4.74
N GLY A 271 -2.35 4.77 6.00
CA GLY A 271 -3.25 3.79 6.61
C GLY A 271 -4.58 3.60 5.88
N LEU A 272 -5.10 4.66 5.25
CA LEU A 272 -6.31 4.60 4.44
C LEU A 272 -6.08 4.00 3.04
N GLY A 273 -4.84 3.89 2.57
CA GLY A 273 -4.51 3.24 1.30
C GLY A 273 -3.77 4.08 0.28
N PHE A 274 -3.27 5.27 0.62
CA PHE A 274 -2.34 6.00 -0.25
C PHE A 274 -0.95 5.39 -0.11
N THR A 275 -0.71 4.25 -0.74
CA THR A 275 0.60 3.57 -0.70
C THR A 275 0.72 2.62 -1.87
N SER A 276 1.88 2.57 -2.50
CA SER A 276 2.16 1.64 -3.58
C SER A 276 2.64 0.30 -3.01
N SER A 277 2.31 -0.81 -3.68
CA SER A 277 2.91 -2.10 -3.34
C SER A 277 4.28 -2.31 -3.98
N TYR A 278 4.73 -1.39 -4.83
CA TYR A 278 5.95 -1.57 -5.59
C TYR A 278 7.18 -1.21 -4.76
N GLU A 279 7.99 -2.22 -4.44
CA GLU A 279 9.21 -2.08 -3.64
C GLU A 279 10.30 -3.04 -4.14
N ASP A 280 11.54 -2.86 -3.66
CA ASP A 280 12.55 -3.91 -3.76
C ASP A 280 12.49 -4.85 -2.55
N TYR A 281 11.62 -5.85 -2.60
CA TYR A 281 11.44 -6.81 -1.51
C TYR A 281 12.64 -7.74 -1.29
N PHE A 282 13.59 -7.79 -2.23
CA PHE A 282 14.69 -8.76 -2.22
C PHE A 282 16.02 -8.15 -1.77
N HIS A 283 16.27 -6.88 -2.10
CA HIS A 283 17.46 -6.12 -1.72
C HIS A 283 17.10 -4.72 -1.23
N PRO A 284 16.30 -4.60 -0.15
CA PRO A 284 15.72 -3.32 0.20
C PRO A 284 16.79 -2.33 0.74
N SER A 285 17.96 -2.81 1.19
CA SER A 285 19.12 -1.98 1.54
C SER A 285 19.98 -1.52 0.36
N SER A 286 19.81 -2.12 -0.81
CA SER A 286 20.51 -1.75 -2.04
C SER A 286 19.59 -1.97 -3.26
N PRO A 287 18.54 -1.15 -3.40
CA PRO A 287 17.46 -1.43 -4.33
C PRO A 287 17.93 -1.43 -5.80
N SER A 288 17.59 -2.51 -6.51
CA SER A 288 17.95 -2.74 -7.91
C SER A 288 16.84 -3.44 -8.70
N THR A 289 15.84 -4.02 -8.03
CA THR A 289 14.71 -4.73 -8.62
C THR A 289 13.42 -4.33 -7.93
N VAL A 290 12.52 -3.62 -8.63
CA VAL A 290 11.22 -3.22 -8.06
C VAL A 290 10.12 -4.15 -8.55
N THR A 291 9.33 -4.70 -7.63
CA THR A 291 8.19 -5.58 -7.92
C THR A 291 6.99 -5.15 -7.10
N PRO A 292 5.75 -5.53 -7.48
CA PRO A 292 4.63 -5.50 -6.54
C PRO A 292 4.90 -6.38 -5.32
N ASN A 293 3.98 -6.38 -4.37
CA ASN A 293 4.10 -7.16 -3.14
C ASN A 293 4.32 -8.65 -3.42
N VAL A 294 5.33 -9.24 -2.77
CA VAL A 294 5.68 -10.66 -2.90
C VAL A 294 4.86 -11.47 -1.90
N ARG A 295 4.07 -12.41 -2.40
CA ARG A 295 3.33 -13.36 -1.57
C ARG A 295 4.13 -14.64 -1.45
N ILE A 296 4.23 -15.15 -0.24
CA ILE A 296 4.90 -16.41 0.07
C ILE A 296 4.04 -17.26 1.01
N PHE A 297 4.13 -18.58 0.85
CA PHE A 297 3.64 -19.54 1.83
C PHE A 297 4.82 -20.15 2.58
N VAL A 298 4.71 -20.30 3.89
CA VAL A 298 5.56 -21.22 4.64
C VAL A 298 4.89 -22.58 4.56
N THR A 299 5.57 -23.55 3.98
CA THR A 299 5.01 -24.89 3.75
C THR A 299 6.01 -25.97 4.12
N GLU A 300 5.49 -27.14 4.48
CA GLU A 300 6.27 -28.33 4.75
C GLU A 300 6.05 -29.35 3.65
N SER A 301 7.15 -29.80 3.04
CA SER A 301 7.14 -30.94 2.11
C SER A 301 8.26 -31.90 2.44
N ASN A 302 7.93 -33.18 2.54
CA ASN A 302 8.87 -34.26 2.86
C ASN A 302 9.69 -34.01 4.15
N GLY A 303 9.05 -33.42 5.17
CA GLY A 303 9.70 -33.13 6.45
C GLY A 303 10.69 -31.95 6.43
N LYS A 304 10.68 -31.13 5.36
CA LYS A 304 11.44 -29.88 5.27
C LYS A 304 10.47 -28.70 5.18
N GLN A 305 10.63 -27.74 6.08
CA GLN A 305 10.03 -26.41 5.95
C GLN A 305 10.75 -25.63 4.85
N GLY A 306 9.98 -24.88 4.07
CA GLY A 306 10.50 -23.97 3.05
C GLY A 306 9.48 -22.90 2.69
N LEU A 307 9.94 -21.96 1.87
CA LEU A 307 9.11 -20.91 1.30
C LEU A 307 8.65 -21.33 -0.09
N GLU A 308 7.35 -21.22 -0.35
CA GLU A 308 6.77 -21.37 -1.68
C GLU A 308 6.31 -20.00 -2.18
N PHE A 309 6.70 -19.63 -3.39
CA PHE A 309 6.25 -18.39 -4.01
C PHE A 309 4.76 -18.48 -4.34
N ALA A 310 3.98 -17.50 -3.89
CA ALA A 310 2.52 -17.47 -4.00
C ALA A 310 2.01 -16.36 -4.94
N GLY A 311 2.90 -15.73 -5.70
CA GLY A 311 2.55 -14.66 -6.65
C GLY A 311 2.96 -13.27 -6.19
N PHE A 312 2.91 -12.33 -7.13
CA PHE A 312 2.89 -10.90 -6.90
C PHE A 312 1.45 -10.41 -6.78
N SER A 313 1.28 -9.36 -5.98
CA SER A 313 0.00 -8.70 -5.79
C SER A 313 0.15 -7.20 -5.66
N GLU A 314 -0.79 -6.48 -6.26
CA GLU A 314 -0.90 -5.03 -6.22
C GLU A 314 -1.76 -4.56 -5.03
N TYR A 315 -1.52 -3.34 -4.58
CA TYR A 315 -2.49 -2.61 -3.76
C TYR A 315 -3.53 -1.93 -4.64
N ALA A 316 -4.69 -1.62 -4.06
CA ALA A 316 -5.75 -0.90 -4.77
C ALA A 316 -5.27 0.43 -5.36
N PHE A 317 -4.28 1.08 -4.73
CA PHE A 317 -3.61 2.27 -5.23
C PHE A 317 -2.91 2.06 -6.58
N ASP A 318 -2.29 0.91 -6.79
CA ASP A 318 -1.41 0.65 -7.94
C ASP A 318 -2.18 0.59 -9.27
N ARG A 319 -3.50 0.40 -9.22
CA ARG A 319 -4.38 0.42 -10.40
C ARG A 319 -4.27 1.73 -11.20
N PHE A 320 -3.77 2.80 -10.58
CA PHE A 320 -3.61 4.11 -11.21
C PHE A 320 -2.20 4.35 -11.73
N VAL A 321 -1.20 3.54 -11.34
CA VAL A 321 0.21 3.84 -11.60
C VAL A 321 0.50 3.73 -13.09
N GLN A 322 1.08 4.79 -13.65
CA GLN A 322 1.56 4.87 -15.02
C GLN A 322 3.05 5.11 -15.03
N VAL A 323 3.74 4.51 -15.99
CA VAL A 323 5.14 4.80 -16.32
C VAL A 323 5.19 5.33 -17.74
N ASN A 324 5.74 6.54 -17.91
CA ASN A 324 5.81 7.27 -19.17
C ASN A 324 4.43 7.34 -19.87
N GLY A 325 3.38 7.63 -19.10
CA GLY A 325 1.99 7.73 -19.59
C GLY A 325 1.33 6.38 -19.94
N THR A 326 2.05 5.27 -19.81
CA THR A 326 1.49 3.92 -19.99
C THR A 326 1.10 3.35 -18.65
N LEU A 327 -0.17 2.96 -18.50
CA LEU A 327 -0.65 2.31 -17.28
C LEU A 327 0.16 1.04 -17.02
N LEU A 328 0.66 0.89 -15.80
CA LEU A 328 1.08 -0.41 -15.27
C LEU A 328 -0.20 -1.21 -15.05
N THR A 329 -0.70 -1.79 -16.14
CA THR A 329 -1.92 -2.60 -16.09
C THR A 329 -1.67 -3.83 -15.24
N GLY A 330 -2.71 -4.38 -14.61
CA GLY A 330 -2.55 -5.67 -13.94
C GLY A 330 -2.20 -6.82 -14.88
N SER A 331 -2.23 -6.62 -16.21
CA SER A 331 -1.61 -7.55 -17.17
C SER A 331 -0.10 -7.71 -16.96
N THR A 332 0.61 -6.66 -16.49
CA THR A 332 2.03 -6.73 -16.14
C THR A 332 2.24 -7.71 -14.99
N VAL A 333 1.43 -7.60 -13.93
CA VAL A 333 1.51 -8.48 -12.75
C VAL A 333 1.04 -9.90 -13.08
N ALA A 334 -0.04 -10.04 -13.84
CA ALA A 334 -0.49 -11.34 -14.34
C ALA A 334 0.59 -12.01 -15.21
N ASN A 335 1.30 -11.25 -16.04
CA ASN A 335 2.39 -11.76 -16.87
C ASN A 335 3.60 -12.16 -16.02
N MET A 336 3.98 -11.36 -15.03
CA MET A 336 5.03 -11.70 -14.07
C MET A 336 4.69 -13.00 -13.32
N ASN A 337 3.47 -13.11 -12.80
CA ASN A 337 2.98 -14.32 -12.13
C ASN A 337 2.99 -15.53 -13.05
N THR A 338 2.44 -15.41 -14.26
CA THR A 338 2.40 -16.50 -15.23
C THR A 338 3.80 -17.02 -15.56
N ARG A 339 4.75 -16.12 -15.83
CA ARG A 339 6.14 -16.50 -16.12
C ARG A 339 6.80 -17.17 -14.93
N LEU A 340 6.62 -16.64 -13.73
CA LEU A 340 7.31 -17.14 -12.55
C LEU A 340 6.72 -18.47 -12.05
N PHE A 341 5.40 -18.63 -12.09
CA PHE A 341 4.75 -19.89 -11.71
C PHE A 341 5.10 -21.04 -12.63
N ALA A 342 5.34 -20.78 -13.92
CA ALA A 342 5.80 -21.81 -14.86
C ALA A 342 7.13 -22.46 -14.43
N GLU A 343 7.97 -21.75 -13.67
CA GLU A 343 9.27 -22.23 -13.20
C GLU A 343 9.32 -22.59 -11.71
N THR A 344 8.43 -22.02 -10.90
CA THR A 344 8.47 -22.13 -9.44
C THR A 344 7.38 -22.99 -8.83
N SER A 345 6.39 -23.45 -9.62
CA SER A 345 5.31 -24.30 -9.10
C SER A 345 5.87 -25.57 -8.42
N GLY A 346 5.55 -25.76 -7.14
CA GLY A 346 6.04 -26.86 -6.32
C GLY A 346 7.51 -26.76 -5.90
N ARG A 347 8.20 -25.65 -6.20
CA ARG A 347 9.55 -25.38 -5.73
C ARG A 347 9.50 -24.80 -4.31
N LEU A 348 10.28 -25.39 -3.42
CA LEU A 348 10.52 -24.85 -2.08
C LEU A 348 11.90 -24.20 -2.01
N PHE A 349 11.91 -22.94 -1.60
CA PHE A 349 13.12 -22.20 -1.28
C PHE A 349 13.48 -22.42 0.19
N ALA A 350 14.76 -22.54 0.49
CA ALA A 350 15.19 -22.84 1.86
C ALA A 350 14.93 -21.66 2.83
N ASN A 351 15.01 -20.43 2.31
CA ASN A 351 14.83 -19.18 3.06
C ASN A 351 14.64 -18.00 2.08
N GLU A 352 14.44 -16.80 2.62
CA GLU A 352 14.26 -15.57 1.84
C GLU A 352 15.47 -15.24 0.96
N THR A 353 16.69 -15.55 1.39
CA THR A 353 17.92 -15.31 0.62
C THR A 353 17.99 -16.19 -0.63
N ASP A 354 17.60 -17.46 -0.53
CA ASP A 354 17.53 -18.38 -1.66
C ASP A 354 16.45 -17.93 -2.67
N LEU A 355 15.27 -17.53 -2.17
CA LEU A 355 14.21 -16.94 -2.98
C LEU A 355 14.69 -15.66 -3.68
N ALA A 356 15.32 -14.74 -2.95
CA ALA A 356 15.86 -13.48 -3.47
C ALA A 356 16.91 -13.73 -4.54
N THR A 357 17.84 -14.66 -4.30
CA THR A 357 18.91 -15.00 -5.26
C THR A 357 18.32 -15.56 -6.55
N TYR A 358 17.39 -16.50 -6.45
CA TYR A 358 16.68 -17.02 -7.63
C TYR A 358 15.96 -15.90 -8.37
N PHE A 359 15.24 -15.03 -7.64
CA PHE A 359 14.48 -13.95 -8.22
C PHE A 359 15.36 -12.96 -8.99
N THR A 360 16.48 -12.52 -8.41
CA THR A 360 17.30 -11.47 -9.02
C THR A 360 18.27 -11.97 -10.06
N THR A 361 18.67 -13.25 -10.02
CA THR A 361 19.73 -13.79 -10.90
C THR A 361 19.25 -14.79 -11.93
N GLN A 362 18.14 -15.50 -11.68
CA GLN A 362 17.70 -16.62 -12.51
C GLN A 362 16.30 -16.42 -13.10
N SER A 363 15.46 -15.62 -12.45
CA SER A 363 14.05 -15.49 -12.82
C SER A 363 13.82 -14.81 -14.18
N PRO A 364 12.83 -15.27 -14.98
CA PRO A 364 12.43 -14.64 -16.23
C PRO A 364 11.77 -13.25 -16.04
N VAL A 365 11.48 -12.84 -14.81
CA VAL A 365 10.87 -11.52 -14.51
C VAL A 365 11.87 -10.51 -13.93
N ALA A 366 13.12 -10.92 -13.67
CA ALA A 366 14.17 -10.03 -13.14
C ALA A 366 14.38 -8.79 -14.03
N ASP A 367 14.36 -8.96 -15.35
CA ASP A 367 14.50 -7.87 -16.32
C ASP A 367 13.36 -6.84 -16.24
N VAL A 368 12.14 -7.30 -15.99
CA VAL A 368 10.98 -6.42 -15.81
C VAL A 368 11.17 -5.61 -14.53
N ALA A 369 11.55 -6.28 -13.43
CA ALA A 369 11.78 -5.64 -12.14
C ALA A 369 12.91 -4.60 -12.19
N ARG A 370 14.00 -4.88 -12.91
CA ARG A 370 15.10 -3.92 -13.13
C ARG A 370 14.67 -2.70 -13.95
N ARG A 371 13.86 -2.89 -15.00
CA ARG A 371 13.32 -1.77 -15.80
C ARG A 371 12.36 -0.89 -15.00
N LEU A 372 11.56 -1.49 -14.12
CA LEU A 372 10.70 -0.74 -13.20
C LEU A 372 11.55 0.06 -12.22
N ALA A 373 12.56 -0.55 -11.59
CA ALA A 373 13.49 0.16 -10.71
C ALA A 373 14.14 1.36 -11.40
N GLN A 374 14.62 1.19 -12.64
CA GLN A 374 15.18 2.28 -13.45
C GLN A 374 14.18 3.41 -13.77
N SER A 375 12.90 3.06 -13.93
CA SER A 375 11.85 4.04 -14.19
C SER A 375 11.49 4.81 -12.92
N PHE A 376 11.40 4.12 -11.78
CA PHE A 376 10.96 4.69 -10.50
C PHE A 376 12.01 5.58 -9.81
N VAL A 377 13.20 5.70 -10.39
CA VAL A 377 14.24 6.66 -9.98
C VAL A 377 14.46 7.77 -11.02
N LYS A 378 13.59 7.86 -12.03
CA LYS A 378 13.63 8.91 -13.04
C LYS A 378 12.49 9.89 -12.80
N ARG A 379 12.83 11.13 -12.44
CA ARG A 379 11.89 12.21 -12.13
C ARG A 379 10.76 12.31 -13.16
N TYR A 380 9.54 12.44 -12.65
CA TYR A 380 8.30 12.71 -13.40
C TYR A 380 7.87 11.65 -14.42
N THR A 381 8.55 10.50 -14.45
CA THR A 381 8.16 9.40 -15.34
C THR A 381 6.99 8.60 -14.79
N THR A 382 6.75 8.65 -13.48
CA THR A 382 5.69 7.87 -12.83
C THR A 382 4.58 8.78 -12.34
N THR A 383 3.34 8.47 -12.69
CA THR A 383 2.15 9.25 -12.33
C THR A 383 0.99 8.34 -11.94
N LEU A 384 -0.02 8.88 -11.26
CA LEU A 384 -1.33 8.24 -11.08
C LEU A 384 -2.30 8.78 -12.13
N ALA A 385 -2.85 7.92 -12.99
CA ALA A 385 -3.94 8.29 -13.90
C ALA A 385 -5.27 8.22 -13.17
N LEU A 386 -5.74 9.38 -12.73
CA LEU A 386 -6.93 9.47 -11.89
C LEU A 386 -8.24 9.37 -12.68
N LEU A 387 -8.20 9.21 -14.02
CA LEU A 387 -9.38 9.35 -14.91
C LEU A 387 -9.43 8.49 -16.21
N PRO A 388 -9.19 7.17 -16.25
CA PRO A 388 -9.60 6.39 -17.40
C PRO A 388 -11.03 5.83 -17.17
N GLY A 389 -12.07 6.68 -17.34
CA GLY A 389 -13.44 6.21 -17.56
C GLY A 389 -14.44 6.23 -16.39
N ILE A 390 -14.11 6.81 -15.23
CA ILE A 390 -14.99 6.75 -14.04
C ILE A 390 -15.66 8.11 -13.66
N LEU A 391 -15.41 9.20 -14.39
CA LEU A 391 -16.16 10.46 -14.25
C LEU A 391 -17.04 10.75 -15.49
N SER A 392 -17.79 9.74 -15.95
CA SER A 392 -18.61 9.77 -17.17
C SER A 392 -19.81 10.74 -17.19
N ASN A 393 -19.81 11.78 -16.35
CA ASN A 393 -20.69 12.94 -16.53
C ASN A 393 -19.93 14.22 -16.97
N ARG A 394 -18.67 14.09 -17.42
CA ARG A 394 -17.95 15.19 -18.08
C ARG A 394 -17.62 14.85 -19.53
N THR A 395 -18.35 15.49 -20.43
CA THR A 395 -18.15 15.50 -21.88
C THR A 395 -17.00 16.42 -22.31
N SER A 396 -15.85 16.42 -21.60
CA SER A 396 -14.69 17.21 -22.01
C SER A 396 -13.50 16.31 -22.35
N SER A 397 -13.17 16.28 -23.63
CA SER A 397 -12.04 15.63 -24.28
C SER A 397 -10.70 15.73 -23.52
N ASN A 398 -9.99 14.61 -23.43
CA ASN A 398 -8.53 14.47 -23.51
C ASN A 398 -7.62 15.19 -22.49
N SER A 399 -7.95 15.22 -21.20
CA SER A 399 -6.88 15.32 -20.19
C SER A 399 -7.11 14.30 -19.08
N THR A 400 -6.32 13.22 -19.09
CA THR A 400 -6.12 12.41 -17.90
C THR A 400 -5.47 13.31 -16.87
N ALA A 401 -6.20 13.60 -15.80
CA ALA A 401 -5.59 14.27 -14.67
C ALA A 401 -4.60 13.32 -14.02
N ASN A 402 -3.34 13.73 -14.02
CA ASN A 402 -2.24 12.93 -13.52
C ASN A 402 -1.69 13.54 -12.23
N LEU A 403 -1.52 12.71 -11.20
CA LEU A 403 -0.74 13.08 -10.01
C LEU A 403 0.68 12.56 -10.20
N VAL A 404 1.68 13.43 -10.15
CA VAL A 404 3.07 13.01 -10.37
C VAL A 404 3.64 12.43 -9.07
N LEU A 405 4.15 11.20 -9.14
CA LEU A 405 4.72 10.51 -7.98
C LEU A 405 6.19 10.89 -7.78
N GLU A 406 6.66 10.72 -6.55
CA GLU A 406 8.06 10.91 -6.17
C GLU A 406 8.93 9.82 -6.80
N THR A 407 9.79 10.23 -7.73
CA THR A 407 10.78 9.36 -8.40
C THR A 407 12.16 10.02 -8.51
N GLY A 408 12.40 11.07 -7.72
CA GLY A 408 13.66 11.80 -7.64
C GLY A 408 14.60 11.29 -6.56
N ILE A 409 14.17 10.35 -5.71
CA ILE A 409 15.02 9.70 -4.70
C ILE A 409 15.89 8.64 -5.40
N VAL A 410 17.20 8.78 -5.28
CA VAL A 410 18.20 7.90 -5.91
C VAL A 410 19.26 7.48 -4.88
N PRO A 411 19.48 6.18 -4.62
CA PRO A 411 18.74 5.03 -5.17
C PRO A 411 17.27 5.03 -4.75
N PHE A 412 16.45 4.17 -5.38
CA PHE A 412 15.05 3.97 -5.00
C PHE A 412 14.95 3.78 -3.48
N SER A 413 14.04 4.49 -2.82
CA SER A 413 13.83 4.38 -1.38
C SER A 413 12.51 3.72 -1.12
N ALA A 414 12.56 2.50 -0.56
CA ALA A 414 11.35 1.77 -0.27
C ALA A 414 10.43 2.56 0.65
N GLY A 415 9.10 2.42 0.55
CA GLY A 415 8.14 3.18 1.35
C GLY A 415 8.07 4.68 1.05
N SER A 416 8.98 5.24 0.25
CA SER A 416 8.98 6.65 -0.15
C SER A 416 8.76 6.83 -1.64
N SER A 417 9.66 6.28 -2.46
CA SER A 417 9.56 6.30 -3.91
C SER A 417 8.23 5.69 -4.34
N VAL A 418 7.52 6.34 -5.28
CA VAL A 418 6.19 5.99 -5.81
C VAL A 418 5.02 5.86 -4.81
N SER A 419 5.27 5.91 -3.50
CA SER A 419 4.24 5.99 -2.45
C SER A 419 3.94 7.43 -2.00
N HIS A 420 4.64 8.42 -2.57
CA HIS A 420 4.47 9.84 -2.33
C HIS A 420 4.29 10.62 -3.64
N VAL A 421 3.80 11.85 -3.55
CA VAL A 421 3.81 12.82 -4.66
C VAL A 421 5.16 13.54 -4.74
N ALA A 422 5.52 13.97 -5.95
CA ALA A 422 6.79 14.67 -6.21
C ALA A 422 6.92 15.95 -5.37
N ALA A 423 7.85 15.98 -4.43
CA ALA A 423 7.85 17.03 -3.40
C ALA A 423 8.05 18.44 -3.98
N ASP A 424 8.88 18.57 -5.00
CA ASP A 424 9.22 19.80 -5.70
C ASP A 424 8.05 20.38 -6.52
N LEU A 425 7.16 19.53 -7.05
CA LEU A 425 5.98 19.96 -7.79
C LEU A 425 4.83 20.39 -6.88
N TYR A 426 4.72 19.79 -5.69
CA TYR A 426 3.52 19.92 -4.86
C TYR A 426 3.68 20.77 -3.59
N ASP A 427 4.89 21.23 -3.22
CA ASP A 427 5.18 22.00 -1.99
C ASP A 427 4.26 23.22 -1.77
N ARG A 428 3.83 23.89 -2.85
CA ARG A 428 2.96 25.08 -2.81
C ARG A 428 1.65 24.88 -3.56
N THR A 429 1.13 23.67 -3.52
CA THR A 429 -0.13 23.31 -4.17
C THR A 429 -1.08 22.69 -3.16
N PRO A 430 -2.39 22.60 -3.44
CA PRO A 430 -3.33 21.92 -2.55
C PRO A 430 -3.01 20.43 -2.28
N ASP A 431 -2.26 19.75 -3.16
CA ASP A 431 -1.91 18.33 -3.03
C ASP A 431 -0.53 18.13 -2.35
N PHE A 432 -0.18 19.00 -1.40
CA PHE A 432 1.11 18.96 -0.70
C PHE A 432 1.25 17.86 0.37
N LEU A 433 0.13 17.29 0.84
CA LEU A 433 0.12 16.48 2.07
C LEU A 433 0.93 15.19 1.93
N MET A 434 0.86 14.53 0.78
CA MET A 434 1.51 13.22 0.53
C MET A 434 2.92 13.34 -0.05
N ARG A 435 3.67 14.39 0.30
CA ARG A 435 5.10 14.49 -0.03
C ARG A 435 5.91 13.73 1.01
N PHE A 436 7.04 13.16 0.60
CA PHE A 436 7.88 12.36 1.51
C PHE A 436 8.61 13.19 2.58
N GLU A 437 8.70 14.52 2.41
CA GLU A 437 9.38 15.42 3.35
C GLU A 437 8.39 16.36 4.05
N VAL A 438 8.67 16.60 5.33
CA VAL A 438 8.05 17.66 6.12
C VAL A 438 9.11 18.67 6.56
N VAL A 439 8.81 19.97 6.39
CA VAL A 439 9.74 21.03 6.76
C VAL A 439 9.50 21.44 8.21
N LYS A 440 10.58 21.49 9.00
CA LYS A 440 10.53 21.98 10.39
C LYS A 440 10.20 23.47 10.43
N GLY A 441 9.53 23.92 11.49
CA GLY A 441 9.13 25.32 11.64
C GLY A 441 7.91 25.74 10.81
N ALA A 442 7.30 24.82 10.06
CA ALA A 442 6.06 25.04 9.32
C ALA A 442 4.90 24.27 9.96
N THR A 443 3.72 24.88 10.01
CA THR A 443 2.47 24.20 10.41
C THR A 443 1.70 23.70 9.20
N LEU A 444 0.80 22.74 9.37
CA LEU A 444 -0.13 22.31 8.31
C LEU A 444 -0.89 23.51 7.73
N GLN A 445 -1.34 24.43 8.59
CA GLN A 445 -2.01 25.66 8.17
C GLN A 445 -1.12 26.55 7.31
N SER A 446 0.19 26.62 7.60
CA SER A 446 1.14 27.38 6.78
C SER A 446 1.26 26.83 5.35
N TYR A 447 1.20 25.51 5.17
CA TYR A 447 1.16 24.90 3.83
C TYR A 447 -0.12 25.20 3.09
N ILE A 448 -1.27 25.09 3.76
CA ILE A 448 -2.58 25.45 3.18
C ILE A 448 -2.57 26.91 2.72
N THR A 449 -2.12 27.83 3.57
CA THR A 449 -2.01 29.25 3.24
C THR A 449 -1.03 29.49 2.08
N SER A 450 0.12 28.80 2.06
CA SER A 450 1.09 28.92 0.98
C SER A 450 0.54 28.46 -0.37
N ALA A 451 -0.25 27.38 -0.39
CA ALA A 451 -0.92 26.92 -1.60
C ALA A 451 -1.94 27.94 -2.13
N VAL A 452 -2.72 28.56 -1.24
CA VAL A 452 -3.66 29.62 -1.62
C VAL A 452 -2.93 30.85 -2.16
N GLN A 453 -1.85 31.27 -1.51
CA GLN A 453 -1.02 32.40 -1.95
C GLN A 453 -0.38 32.12 -3.31
N ALA A 454 0.18 30.94 -3.53
CA ALA A 454 0.81 30.56 -4.80
C ALA A 454 -0.19 30.54 -5.97
N ALA A 455 -1.49 30.29 -5.70
CA ALA A 455 -2.53 30.32 -6.71
C ALA A 455 -3.05 31.73 -7.03
N GLN A 456 -2.69 32.76 -6.25
CA GLN A 456 -3.15 34.14 -6.48
C GLN A 456 -2.75 34.63 -7.88
N GLY A 457 -3.66 35.34 -8.55
CA GLY A 457 -3.46 35.80 -9.92
C GLY A 457 -3.64 34.73 -11.00
N SER A 458 -3.80 33.46 -10.64
CA SER A 458 -4.17 32.40 -11.60
C SER A 458 -5.68 32.35 -11.85
N ALA A 459 -6.09 31.79 -12.99
CA ALA A 459 -7.50 31.52 -13.29
C ALA A 459 -8.18 30.58 -12.26
N ASN A 460 -7.39 29.85 -11.48
CA ASN A 460 -7.85 28.89 -10.48
C ASN A 460 -7.85 29.43 -9.04
N ALA A 461 -7.46 30.69 -8.81
CA ALA A 461 -7.27 31.25 -7.47
C ALA A 461 -8.49 31.08 -6.55
N ALA A 462 -9.69 31.46 -7.03
CA ALA A 462 -10.92 31.35 -6.25
C ALA A 462 -11.28 29.90 -5.90
N ARG A 463 -11.03 28.96 -6.83
CA ARG A 463 -11.25 27.53 -6.60
C ARG A 463 -10.29 27.00 -5.53
N VAL A 464 -9.01 27.32 -5.63
CA VAL A 464 -7.99 26.89 -4.66
C VAL A 464 -8.31 27.43 -3.27
N ALA A 465 -8.70 28.69 -3.14
CA ALA A 465 -9.10 29.29 -1.87
C ALA A 465 -10.36 28.59 -1.28
N SER A 466 -11.37 28.33 -2.12
CA SER A 466 -12.58 27.62 -1.69
C SER A 466 -12.29 26.17 -1.28
N ASP A 467 -11.48 25.44 -2.05
CA ASP A 467 -11.11 24.06 -1.74
C ASP A 467 -10.30 24.00 -0.43
N ALA A 468 -9.35 24.92 -0.24
CA ALA A 468 -8.58 25.03 1.00
C ALA A 468 -9.47 25.28 2.23
N ALA A 469 -10.51 26.09 2.09
CA ALA A 469 -11.45 26.39 3.18
C ALA A 469 -12.33 25.18 3.56
N ILE A 470 -12.63 24.29 2.60
CA ILE A 470 -13.54 23.15 2.81
C ILE A 470 -12.77 21.88 3.16
N TYR A 471 -11.68 21.59 2.44
CA TYR A 471 -10.96 20.33 2.50
C TYR A 471 -9.58 20.44 3.17
N GLY A 472 -9.11 21.66 3.45
CA GLY A 472 -7.82 21.90 4.10
C GLY A 472 -6.66 21.26 3.33
N ALA A 473 -5.99 20.30 3.97
CA ALA A 473 -4.84 19.59 3.42
C ALA A 473 -5.22 18.41 2.48
N LEU A 474 -6.49 18.02 2.41
CA LEU A 474 -6.96 16.97 1.50
C LEU A 474 -7.23 17.55 0.12
N GLY A 475 -6.14 17.78 -0.62
CA GLY A 475 -6.15 18.28 -1.98
C GLY A 475 -6.99 17.45 -2.96
N PRO A 476 -7.35 18.01 -4.12
CA PRO A 476 -8.22 17.36 -5.09
C PRO A 476 -7.62 16.05 -5.65
N GLY A 477 -6.30 15.97 -5.85
CA GLY A 477 -5.62 14.75 -6.28
C GLY A 477 -5.67 13.65 -5.22
N LEU A 478 -5.36 13.98 -3.96
CA LEU A 478 -5.49 13.03 -2.85
C LEU A 478 -6.93 12.51 -2.70
N ARG A 479 -7.92 13.41 -2.75
CA ARG A 479 -9.34 13.02 -2.72
C ARG A 479 -9.72 12.10 -3.89
N ALA A 480 -9.17 12.33 -5.08
CA ALA A 480 -9.41 11.47 -6.23
C ALA A 480 -8.81 10.08 -6.08
N VAL A 481 -7.61 9.95 -5.49
CA VAL A 481 -7.04 8.65 -5.16
C VAL A 481 -7.92 7.90 -4.15
N LEU A 482 -8.31 8.56 -3.06
CA LEU A 482 -9.19 7.96 -2.04
C LEU A 482 -10.55 7.53 -2.62
N ALA A 483 -11.13 8.35 -3.51
CA ALA A 483 -12.34 7.97 -4.23
C ALA A 483 -12.10 6.76 -5.15
N GLY A 484 -10.99 6.76 -5.88
CA GLY A 484 -10.62 5.70 -6.81
C GLY A 484 -10.39 4.34 -6.15
N ILE A 485 -9.96 4.31 -4.88
CA ILE A 485 -9.86 3.06 -4.11
C ILE A 485 -11.16 2.71 -3.36
N GLY A 486 -12.18 3.58 -3.45
CA GLY A 486 -13.56 3.29 -3.07
C GLY A 486 -14.11 3.99 -1.83
N TYR A 487 -13.42 5.01 -1.29
CA TYR A 487 -14.06 5.90 -0.33
C TYR A 487 -15.06 6.83 -1.02
N ARG A 488 -16.19 7.11 -0.38
CA ARG A 488 -17.08 8.18 -0.83
C ARG A 488 -16.61 9.52 -0.28
N VAL A 489 -16.26 10.45 -1.16
CA VAL A 489 -15.80 11.80 -0.82
C VAL A 489 -16.97 12.78 -0.88
N ARG A 490 -17.20 13.53 0.21
CA ARG A 490 -18.20 14.60 0.27
C ARG A 490 -17.83 15.75 -0.64
N GLY A 491 -18.79 16.27 -1.39
CA GLY A 491 -18.57 17.24 -2.46
C GLY A 491 -17.93 16.65 -3.72
N GLY A 492 -17.71 15.33 -3.74
CA GLY A 492 -17.10 14.61 -4.84
C GLY A 492 -15.61 14.92 -5.03
N VAL A 493 -15.09 14.47 -6.17
CA VAL A 493 -13.74 14.80 -6.64
C VAL A 493 -13.86 16.00 -7.58
N GLY A 494 -13.25 17.12 -7.19
CA GLY A 494 -13.36 18.39 -7.89
C GLY A 494 -12.81 18.34 -9.33
N SER A 495 -12.75 19.48 -10.01
CA SER A 495 -12.04 19.54 -11.29
C SER A 495 -10.54 19.31 -11.06
N LEU A 496 -10.03 18.14 -11.48
CA LEU A 496 -8.62 17.78 -11.45
C LEU A 496 -7.84 18.53 -12.55
N GLN A 497 -7.93 19.86 -12.56
CA GLN A 497 -7.05 20.67 -13.39
C GLN A 497 -5.67 20.64 -12.75
N PRO A 498 -4.60 20.28 -13.50
CA PRO A 498 -3.24 20.37 -13.00
C PRO A 498 -3.00 21.79 -12.47
N ILE A 499 -2.82 21.93 -11.16
CA ILE A 499 -2.39 23.20 -10.57
C ILE A 499 -0.87 23.37 -10.78
N VAL A 500 -0.19 22.28 -11.14
CA VAL A 500 1.22 22.30 -11.53
C VAL A 500 1.35 22.85 -12.95
N ASN A 501 2.23 23.83 -13.12
CA ASN A 501 2.53 24.44 -14.41
C ASN A 501 3.02 23.36 -15.41
N THR A 502 2.16 22.96 -16.34
CA THR A 502 2.37 21.83 -17.26
C THR A 502 3.60 21.98 -18.15
N ALA A 503 4.15 23.18 -18.28
CA ALA A 503 5.38 23.46 -19.03
C ALA A 503 6.63 22.70 -18.51
N VAL A 504 6.68 22.37 -17.22
CA VAL A 504 7.79 21.59 -16.61
C VAL A 504 7.67 20.09 -16.92
N VAL A 505 6.43 19.60 -17.09
CA VAL A 505 6.14 18.17 -17.32
C VAL A 505 6.21 17.83 -18.82
N THR A 506 5.79 18.73 -19.72
CA THR A 506 5.81 18.48 -21.17
C THR A 506 7.19 18.57 -21.82
N THR A 507 8.15 19.28 -21.20
CA THR A 507 9.52 19.39 -21.73
C THR A 507 10.43 18.22 -21.36
N SER A 508 10.00 17.35 -20.43
CA SER A 508 10.77 16.20 -19.94
C SER A 508 10.22 14.84 -20.35
N MET A 509 9.00 14.78 -20.89
CA MET A 509 8.44 13.57 -21.50
C MET A 509 8.78 13.54 -23.00
N PRO A 510 9.56 12.56 -23.51
CA PRO A 510 9.75 12.41 -24.94
C PRO A 510 8.41 12.00 -25.57
N VAL A 511 7.80 12.94 -26.28
CA VAL A 511 6.62 12.68 -27.13
C VAL A 511 7.10 11.89 -28.35
N ASN A 512 7.19 10.57 -28.24
CA ASN A 512 7.40 9.72 -29.41
C ASN A 512 6.07 9.53 -30.15
N GLY A 513 5.68 10.56 -30.88
CA GLY A 513 4.68 10.51 -31.94
C GLY A 513 5.32 10.91 -33.27
N ALA A 514 5.99 9.98 -33.94
CA ALA A 514 6.33 10.13 -35.35
C ALA A 514 6.38 8.77 -36.04
N THR A 515 5.38 8.59 -36.89
CA THR A 515 5.14 7.51 -37.83
C THR A 515 6.37 7.26 -38.70
N ALA A 516 6.72 6.00 -38.88
CA ALA A 516 7.74 5.56 -39.83
C ALA A 516 7.27 5.82 -41.28
N THR A 517 7.92 6.75 -41.96
CA THR A 517 8.00 6.79 -43.43
C THR A 517 9.40 7.23 -43.83
N GLY A 518 10.08 6.38 -44.60
CA GLY A 518 11.48 6.56 -44.96
C GLY A 518 11.76 7.71 -45.94
N SER A 519 12.98 8.21 -45.88
CA SER A 519 13.79 8.57 -47.04
C SER A 519 15.25 8.69 -46.63
N ALA A 520 16.11 8.08 -47.43
CA ALA A 520 17.56 8.22 -47.36
C ALA A 520 17.99 9.64 -47.78
N VAL A 521 19.15 10.11 -47.29
CA VAL A 521 20.29 10.64 -48.09
C VAL A 521 21.38 11.27 -47.19
N SER A 522 22.60 10.80 -47.47
CA SER A 522 23.99 11.31 -47.28
C SER A 522 24.42 12.27 -46.17
N GLY A 523 25.53 11.86 -45.52
CA GLY A 523 26.84 12.52 -45.69
C GLY A 523 27.29 13.51 -44.60
N GLY A 524 28.38 13.18 -43.91
CA GLY A 524 29.15 14.16 -43.12
C GLY A 524 30.09 13.52 -42.11
N ALA A 525 31.40 13.72 -42.29
CA ALA A 525 32.50 13.06 -41.59
C ALA A 525 32.88 13.71 -40.23
N VAL A 526 33.27 12.88 -39.25
CA VAL A 526 34.55 12.80 -38.45
C VAL A 526 35.21 14.16 -38.05
N PRO A 527 35.73 14.39 -36.81
CA PRO A 527 36.65 13.46 -36.13
C PRO A 527 36.59 13.31 -34.59
N ALA A 528 37.29 12.23 -34.21
CA ALA A 528 37.58 11.70 -32.89
C ALA A 528 38.35 12.64 -31.95
N THR A 529 38.21 12.39 -30.64
CA THR A 529 39.35 12.50 -29.72
C THR A 529 39.28 11.42 -28.65
N THR A 530 40.43 10.77 -28.51
CA THR A 530 40.79 9.66 -27.63
C THR A 530 41.07 10.11 -26.20
N GLY A 531 40.63 9.31 -25.22
CA GLY A 531 41.10 9.39 -23.84
C GLY A 531 41.07 8.01 -23.19
N ARG A 532 42.24 7.38 -23.07
CA ARG A 532 42.50 6.06 -22.51
C ARG A 532 43.10 6.24 -21.12
N VAL A 533 42.52 5.66 -20.06
CA VAL A 533 43.28 5.29 -18.86
C VAL A 533 42.80 3.94 -18.32
N THR A 534 43.82 3.14 -18.08
CA THR A 534 44.00 1.78 -17.58
C THR A 534 43.24 1.36 -16.32
N ALA A 535 42.83 0.09 -16.33
CA ALA A 535 42.46 -0.70 -15.16
C ALA A 535 43.70 -1.16 -14.36
N SER A 536 43.51 -1.38 -13.07
CA SER A 536 44.34 -2.28 -12.26
C SER A 536 43.46 -3.03 -11.28
N GLY A 537 43.52 -4.36 -11.34
CA GLY A 537 42.82 -5.26 -10.42
C GLY A 537 43.66 -5.59 -9.20
N ALA A 538 42.99 -6.06 -8.15
CA ALA A 538 43.60 -6.88 -7.11
C ALA A 538 42.58 -7.93 -6.67
N THR A 539 42.95 -9.18 -6.89
CA THR A 539 42.31 -10.40 -6.41
C THR A 539 42.76 -10.67 -4.97
N ALA A 540 41.83 -11.06 -4.10
CA ALA A 540 42.16 -11.74 -2.85
C ALA A 540 41.11 -12.83 -2.57
N THR A 541 41.57 -14.07 -2.65
CA THR A 541 40.88 -15.30 -2.24
C THR A 541 41.21 -15.59 -0.78
N VAL A 542 40.21 -15.82 0.08
CA VAL A 542 40.36 -16.59 1.32
C VAL A 542 39.11 -17.45 1.53
N ALA A 543 39.34 -18.73 1.83
CA ALA A 543 38.35 -19.78 1.94
C ALA A 543 37.81 -19.96 3.38
N SER A 544 36.51 -20.26 3.43
CA SER A 544 35.72 -21.11 4.35
C SER A 544 36.17 -21.39 5.80
N SER A 545 35.24 -21.20 6.73
CA SER A 545 34.85 -22.17 7.78
C SER A 545 33.47 -21.81 8.36
N TRP A 546 32.64 -22.82 8.62
CA TRP A 546 31.25 -22.73 9.09
C TRP A 546 31.13 -22.55 10.62
N THR A 547 30.08 -21.90 11.12
CA THR A 547 29.11 -22.43 12.14
C THR A 547 28.11 -21.37 12.66
N PHE A 548 26.92 -21.86 13.01
CA PHE A 548 25.72 -21.21 13.58
C PHE A 548 25.93 -20.46 14.91
N LEU A 549 25.32 -19.27 15.09
CA LEU A 549 24.24 -18.93 16.04
C LEU A 549 23.97 -17.42 16.05
N GLY A 550 22.75 -17.03 16.38
CA GLY A 550 22.24 -15.66 16.26
C GLY A 550 22.53 -14.71 17.42
N TRP A 551 22.21 -13.43 17.13
CA TRP A 551 22.08 -12.26 18.01
C TRP A 551 23.35 -11.59 18.59
N LEU A 552 23.29 -10.24 18.51
CA LEU A 552 24.08 -9.17 19.15
C LEU A 552 25.40 -8.67 18.51
N LEU A 553 25.29 -7.42 18.00
CA LEU A 553 26.24 -6.30 17.96
C LEU A 553 27.74 -6.59 17.76
N PHE A 554 28.33 -6.07 16.68
CA PHE A 554 29.59 -5.32 16.78
C PHE A 554 29.81 -4.39 15.57
N LEU A 555 30.20 -3.15 15.88
CA LEU A 555 30.67 -2.09 14.98
C LEU A 555 31.94 -2.49 14.21
N SER A 556 32.08 -2.06 12.96
CA SER A 556 33.15 -1.14 12.52
C SER A 556 33.22 -0.97 10.99
N SER A 557 33.47 0.28 10.61
CA SER A 557 34.31 0.76 9.48
C SER A 557 33.68 1.29 8.18
N MET A 558 34.11 2.54 7.91
CA MET A 558 34.24 3.30 6.66
C MET A 558 32.97 4.00 6.15
N ALA A 559 32.76 5.28 6.42
CA ALA A 559 33.55 6.47 6.03
C ALA A 559 33.78 6.55 4.51
N ILE A 560 32.82 7.16 3.81
CA ILE A 560 32.94 8.22 2.79
C ILE A 560 31.61 8.99 2.79
#